data_AF-X7EDF7-F1
#
_entry.id   AF-X7EDF7-F1
#
_cell.length_a   1.000
_cell.length_b   1.000
_cell.length_c   1.000
_cell.angle_alpha   90.00
_cell.angle_beta   90.00
_cell.angle_gamma   90.00
#
_symmetry.space_group_name_H-M   'P 1'
#
loop_
_entity.id
_entity.type
_entity.pdbx_description
1 polymer ?
#
loop_
_entity_poly.entity_id
_entity_poly.type
_entity_poly.pdbx_seq_one_letter_code
_entity_poly.pdbx_strand_id
1 'polypeptide(L)'
;MRYLSIRREIEGSLPTVAELLRHKGEHDALRAMSQADIEIDEVGYDNWDGGTELWTVFLRVPVSVFVLIEDRRDEIAGIISKNLEIVTGKDNGYWVSAEISPMRAPPPGRRLPDGKIGERTRAAILDEMRARETVWHGALDEIAFLSRIFDLTSLPSHDSRFQNAEQDIWQHCINNFDWPQCEPAWKS
;
A
#
# COMPACT_ATOMS: atom_id res chain seq x y z
N MET A 1 0.52 -7.03 29.02
CA MET A 1 0.97 -5.81 28.29
C MET A 1 2.06 -6.08 27.25
N ARG A 2 2.79 -7.21 27.29
CA ARG A 2 3.86 -7.57 26.34
C ARG A 2 3.35 -7.93 24.92
N TYR A 3 2.26 -8.71 24.82
CA TYR A 3 1.61 -9.10 23.56
C TYR A 3 1.18 -7.94 22.64
N LEU A 4 0.59 -6.88 23.21
CA LEU A 4 0.20 -5.69 22.45
C LEU A 4 1.42 -4.89 21.95
N SER A 5 2.60 -5.09 22.54
CA SER A 5 3.84 -4.44 22.11
C SER A 5 4.41 -5.15 20.88
N ILE A 6 4.50 -6.49 20.91
CA ILE A 6 5.09 -7.28 19.81
C ILE A 6 4.23 -7.18 18.55
N ARG A 7 2.90 -7.33 18.67
CA ARG A 7 2.00 -7.13 17.54
C ARG A 7 2.17 -5.76 16.89
N ARG A 8 2.24 -4.68 17.69
CA ARG A 8 2.43 -3.31 17.17
C ARG A 8 3.78 -3.12 16.50
N GLU A 9 4.81 -3.79 17.00
CA GLU A 9 6.14 -3.77 16.41
C GLU A 9 6.14 -4.46 15.04
N ILE A 10 5.53 -5.65 14.95
CA ILE A 10 5.34 -6.36 13.67
C ILE A 10 4.49 -5.49 12.72
N GLU A 11 3.36 -4.95 13.16
CA GLU A 11 2.52 -4.04 12.36
C GLU A 11 3.30 -2.82 11.86
N GLY A 12 4.10 -2.19 12.73
CA GLY A 12 4.96 -1.05 12.41
C GLY A 12 6.10 -1.40 11.44
N SER A 13 6.50 -2.67 11.36
CA SER A 13 7.55 -3.13 10.44
C SER A 13 7.05 -3.30 8.99
N LEU A 14 5.75 -3.56 8.79
CA LEU A 14 5.19 -3.90 7.48
C LEU A 14 5.46 -2.86 6.38
N PRO A 15 5.31 -1.54 6.61
CA PRO A 15 5.60 -0.53 5.58
C PRO A 15 7.07 -0.54 5.17
N THR A 16 7.98 -0.70 6.14
CA THR A 16 9.42 -0.79 5.89
C THR A 16 9.76 -2.03 5.08
N VAL A 17 9.15 -3.18 5.40
CA VAL A 17 9.32 -4.42 4.63
C VAL A 17 8.83 -4.23 3.19
N ALA A 18 7.67 -3.60 2.98
CA ALA A 18 7.16 -3.32 1.64
C ALA A 18 8.14 -2.46 0.83
N GLU A 19 8.74 -1.44 1.44
CA GLU A 19 9.75 -0.61 0.78
C GLU A 19 11.06 -1.38 0.50
N LEU A 20 11.50 -2.26 1.41
CA LEU A 20 12.64 -3.13 1.16
C LEU A 20 12.39 -4.06 -0.04
N LEU A 21 11.21 -4.66 -0.14
CA LEU A 21 10.84 -5.52 -1.27
C LEU A 21 10.79 -4.74 -2.58
N ARG A 22 10.26 -3.51 -2.55
CA ARG A 22 10.24 -2.60 -3.71
C ARG A 22 11.65 -2.34 -4.22
N HIS A 23 12.58 -1.99 -3.33
CA HIS A 23 13.97 -1.70 -3.71
C HIS A 23 14.78 -2.93 -4.10
N LYS A 24 14.43 -4.12 -3.60
CA LYS A 24 15.04 -5.39 -3.98
C LYS A 24 14.51 -5.94 -5.31
N GLY A 25 13.46 -5.34 -5.89
CA GLY A 25 12.82 -5.83 -7.11
C GLY A 25 11.96 -7.08 -6.89
N GLU A 26 11.57 -7.36 -5.64
CA GLU A 26 10.79 -8.55 -5.28
C GLU A 26 9.30 -8.31 -5.55
N HIS A 27 8.95 -8.20 -6.85
CA HIS A 27 7.63 -7.76 -7.30
C HIS A 27 6.48 -8.67 -6.85
N ASP A 28 6.71 -9.99 -6.77
CA ASP A 28 5.66 -10.93 -6.36
C ASP A 28 5.43 -10.91 -4.85
N ALA A 29 6.49 -10.76 -4.06
CA ALA A 29 6.40 -10.55 -2.62
C ALA A 29 5.72 -9.22 -2.29
N LEU A 30 6.11 -8.14 -2.99
CA LEU A 30 5.44 -6.84 -2.87
C LEU A 30 3.97 -6.93 -3.29
N ARG A 31 3.63 -7.66 -4.36
CA ARG A 31 2.24 -7.87 -4.79
C ARG A 31 1.44 -8.60 -3.72
N ALA A 32 1.99 -9.67 -3.14
CA ALA A 32 1.35 -10.41 -2.06
C ALA A 32 1.08 -9.50 -0.85
N MET A 33 2.07 -8.73 -0.40
CA MET A 33 1.90 -7.77 0.71
C MET A 33 0.90 -6.65 0.40
N SER A 34 0.95 -6.08 -0.80
CA SER A 34 0.12 -4.91 -1.14
C SER A 34 -1.35 -5.25 -1.38
N GLN A 35 -1.64 -6.49 -1.75
CA GLN A 35 -3.00 -6.95 -2.06
C GLN A 35 -3.60 -7.86 -0.99
N ALA A 36 -2.83 -8.20 0.05
CA ALA A 36 -3.32 -9.02 1.15
C ALA A 36 -4.19 -8.22 2.13
N ASP A 37 -5.19 -8.90 2.68
CA ASP A 37 -5.72 -8.58 4.00
C ASP A 37 -4.79 -9.24 5.04
N ILE A 38 -4.18 -8.43 5.90
CA ILE A 38 -3.10 -8.88 6.81
C ILE A 38 -3.68 -9.11 8.20
N GLU A 39 -3.50 -10.33 8.69
CA GLU A 39 -3.86 -10.75 10.04
C GLU A 39 -2.58 -11.21 10.77
N ILE A 40 -2.41 -10.80 12.02
CA ILE A 40 -1.20 -11.10 12.82
C ILE A 40 -1.64 -11.79 14.08
N ASP A 41 -1.27 -13.06 14.21
CA ASP A 41 -1.62 -13.90 15.35
C ASP A 41 -0.38 -14.55 15.96
N GLU A 42 -0.43 -14.72 17.28
CA GLU A 42 0.47 -15.60 18.01
C GLU A 42 -0.01 -17.04 17.81
N VAL A 43 0.82 -17.85 17.17
CA VAL A 43 0.49 -19.23 16.80
C VAL A 43 1.03 -20.25 17.80
N GLY A 44 1.89 -19.83 18.71
CA GLY A 44 2.38 -20.71 19.76
C GLY A 44 3.53 -20.13 20.57
N TYR A 45 4.00 -20.97 21.48
CA TYR A 45 5.08 -20.68 22.39
C TYR A 45 6.01 -21.89 22.40
N ASP A 46 7.28 -21.69 22.04
CA ASP A 46 8.28 -22.75 22.14
C ASP A 46 8.99 -22.65 23.50
N ASN A 47 9.20 -23.80 24.14
CA ASN A 47 9.80 -23.91 25.48
C ASN A 47 11.21 -24.50 25.45
N TRP A 48 11.89 -24.49 24.29
CA TRP A 48 13.18 -25.17 24.13
C TRP A 48 14.40 -24.28 24.30
N ASP A 49 14.26 -22.96 24.15
CA ASP A 49 15.40 -22.01 24.15
C ASP A 49 15.32 -20.88 25.18
N GLY A 50 14.31 -20.89 26.07
CA GLY A 50 14.07 -19.81 27.02
C GLY A 50 12.73 -19.12 26.84
N GLY A 51 11.91 -19.58 25.90
CA GLY A 51 10.52 -19.17 25.78
C GLY A 51 10.32 -18.17 24.65
N THR A 52 10.33 -18.63 23.41
CA THR A 52 10.17 -17.78 22.22
C THR A 52 8.71 -17.79 21.75
N GLU A 53 8.10 -16.60 21.71
CA GLU A 53 6.75 -16.41 21.17
C GLU A 53 6.79 -16.53 19.63
N LEU A 54 5.93 -17.37 19.07
CA LEU A 54 5.85 -17.59 17.62
C LEU A 54 4.69 -16.78 17.04
N TRP A 55 5.01 -15.85 16.16
CA TRP A 55 4.07 -14.97 15.49
C TRP A 55 4.01 -15.26 13.99
N THR A 56 2.79 -15.27 13.45
CA THR A 56 2.57 -15.44 12.01
C THR A 56 1.80 -14.25 11.46
N VAL A 57 2.36 -13.66 10.39
CA VAL A 57 1.71 -12.68 9.54
C VAL A 57 0.99 -13.44 8.44
N PHE A 58 -0.33 -13.56 8.53
CA PHE A 58 -1.17 -14.18 7.53
C PHE A 58 -1.51 -13.16 6.44
N LEU A 59 -0.98 -13.38 5.24
CA LEU A 59 -1.29 -12.63 4.04
C LEU A 59 -2.44 -13.30 3.30
N ARG A 60 -3.66 -12.82 3.53
CA ARG A 60 -4.85 -13.33 2.83
C ARG A 60 -5.00 -12.61 1.50
N VAL A 61 -4.55 -13.22 0.40
CA VAL A 61 -4.54 -12.61 -0.93
C VAL A 61 -5.77 -13.01 -1.77
N PRO A 62 -6.24 -12.16 -2.70
CA PRO A 62 -7.29 -12.54 -3.65
C PRO A 62 -6.92 -13.82 -4.39
N VAL A 63 -7.93 -14.65 -4.74
CA VAL A 63 -7.71 -15.93 -5.45
C VAL A 63 -6.92 -15.72 -6.76
N SER A 64 -7.15 -14.61 -7.46
CA SER A 64 -6.39 -14.26 -8.67
C SER A 64 -4.89 -14.06 -8.41
N VAL A 65 -4.53 -13.47 -7.27
CA VAL A 65 -3.13 -13.32 -6.86
C VAL A 65 -2.57 -14.65 -6.38
N PHE A 66 -3.36 -15.40 -5.60
CA PHE A 66 -2.96 -16.71 -5.08
C PHE A 66 -2.54 -17.66 -6.21
N VAL A 67 -3.38 -17.80 -7.23
CA VAL A 67 -3.10 -18.64 -8.41
C VAL A 67 -1.87 -18.14 -9.19
N LEU A 68 -1.67 -16.82 -9.27
CA LEU A 68 -0.52 -16.24 -9.97
C LEU A 68 0.82 -16.58 -9.32
N ILE A 69 0.83 -16.77 -7.99
CA ILE A 69 2.06 -16.98 -7.21
C ILE A 69 2.16 -18.38 -6.59
N GLU A 70 1.19 -19.27 -6.87
CA GLU A 70 1.03 -20.58 -6.22
C GLU A 70 2.30 -21.42 -6.28
N ASP A 71 2.92 -21.53 -7.46
CA ASP A 71 4.13 -22.33 -7.69
C ASP A 71 5.36 -21.86 -6.88
N ARG A 72 5.40 -20.56 -6.52
CA ARG A 72 6.50 -19.93 -5.79
C ARG A 72 6.06 -19.40 -4.42
N ARG A 73 4.92 -19.86 -3.92
CA ARG A 73 4.31 -19.36 -2.67
C ARG A 73 5.28 -19.43 -1.49
N ASP A 74 5.92 -20.57 -1.31
CA ASP A 74 6.79 -20.83 -0.17
C ASP A 74 8.09 -20.02 -0.26
N GLU A 75 8.60 -19.84 -1.48
CA GLU A 75 9.73 -18.94 -1.74
C GLU A 75 9.37 -17.50 -1.38
N ILE A 76 8.23 -17.01 -1.85
CA ILE A 76 7.76 -15.65 -1.59
C ILE A 76 7.51 -15.43 -0.10
N ALA A 77 6.84 -16.38 0.57
CA ALA A 77 6.61 -16.35 2.01
C ALA A 77 7.94 -16.34 2.78
N GLY A 78 8.94 -17.09 2.34
CA GLY A 78 10.30 -17.09 2.89
C GLY A 78 11.00 -15.74 2.73
N ILE A 79 10.89 -15.11 1.56
CA ILE A 79 11.43 -13.76 1.32
C ILE A 79 10.78 -12.74 2.27
N ILE A 80 9.46 -12.77 2.41
CA ILE A 80 8.74 -11.85 3.31
C ILE A 80 9.16 -12.10 4.76
N SER A 81 9.19 -13.36 5.21
CA SER A 81 9.62 -13.75 6.56
C SER A 81 11.01 -13.23 6.90
N LYS A 82 11.97 -13.40 5.97
CA LYS A 82 13.33 -12.91 6.15
C LYS A 82 13.40 -11.38 6.24
N ASN A 83 12.57 -10.66 5.47
CA ASN A 83 12.56 -9.20 5.55
C ASN A 83 11.88 -8.69 6.82
N LEU A 84 10.84 -9.38 7.30
CA LEU A 84 10.25 -9.10 8.62
C LEU A 84 11.30 -9.24 9.71
N GLU A 85 12.02 -10.37 9.73
CA GLU A 85 13.10 -10.62 10.69
C GLU A 85 14.22 -9.56 10.65
N ILE A 86 14.57 -9.05 9.46
CA ILE A 86 15.56 -7.97 9.31
C ILE A 86 15.08 -6.67 9.96
N VAL A 87 13.78 -6.35 9.86
CA VAL A 87 13.24 -5.08 10.36
C VAL A 87 12.89 -5.16 11.85
N THR A 88 12.33 -6.28 12.30
CA THR A 88 12.01 -6.50 13.72
C THR A 88 13.27 -6.72 14.54
N GLY A 89 14.25 -7.46 14.01
CA GLY A 89 15.49 -7.79 14.70
C GLY A 89 15.45 -9.20 15.31
N LYS A 90 16.59 -9.90 15.20
CA LYS A 90 16.73 -11.32 15.60
C LYS A 90 16.69 -11.56 17.12
N ASP A 91 16.97 -10.53 17.92
CA ASP A 91 17.19 -10.67 19.36
C ASP A 91 15.99 -10.20 20.20
N ASN A 92 14.82 -10.00 19.58
CA ASN A 92 13.66 -9.43 20.26
C ASN A 92 12.84 -10.43 21.09
N GLY A 93 13.28 -11.70 21.15
CA GLY A 93 12.65 -12.75 21.95
C GLY A 93 11.33 -13.28 21.37
N TYR A 94 11.07 -13.04 20.09
CA TYR A 94 9.96 -13.64 19.34
C TYR A 94 10.42 -13.99 17.92
N TRP A 95 9.78 -15.00 17.34
CA TRP A 95 9.97 -15.36 15.94
C TRP A 95 8.78 -14.86 15.13
N VAL A 96 9.03 -14.22 13.99
CA VAL A 96 7.98 -13.81 13.06
C VAL A 96 8.15 -14.52 11.72
N SER A 97 7.06 -15.07 11.21
CA SER A 97 7.00 -15.69 9.89
C SER A 97 5.81 -15.17 9.09
N ALA A 98 5.84 -15.36 7.78
CA ALA A 98 4.75 -14.99 6.89
C ALA A 98 4.13 -16.24 6.25
N GLU A 99 2.80 -16.28 6.20
CA GLU A 99 2.05 -17.34 5.52
C GLU A 99 1.09 -16.71 4.50
N ILE A 100 1.13 -17.20 3.26
CA ILE A 100 0.22 -16.76 2.20
C ILE A 100 -0.93 -17.74 2.09
N SER A 101 -2.15 -17.23 2.24
CA SER A 101 -3.39 -18.00 2.07
C SER A 101 -4.35 -17.26 1.15
N PRO A 102 -5.26 -17.97 0.45
CA PRO A 102 -6.29 -17.28 -0.31
C PRO A 102 -7.30 -16.65 0.66
N MET A 103 -7.81 -15.46 0.32
CA MET A 103 -8.97 -14.90 1.00
C MET A 103 -10.12 -15.90 0.91
N ARG A 104 -10.74 -16.19 2.05
CA ARG A 104 -11.97 -16.98 2.08
C ARG A 104 -12.99 -16.27 1.20
N ALA A 105 -13.54 -16.97 0.22
CA ALA A 105 -14.60 -16.42 -0.62
C ALA A 105 -15.67 -15.82 0.32
N PRO A 106 -16.06 -14.55 0.14
CA PRO A 106 -17.17 -14.01 0.89
C PRO A 106 -18.37 -14.95 0.69
N PRO A 107 -19.22 -15.16 1.70
CA PRO A 107 -20.45 -15.91 1.49
C PRO A 107 -21.18 -15.33 0.27
N PRO A 108 -21.73 -16.20 -0.61
CA PRO A 108 -22.35 -15.76 -1.86
C PRO A 108 -23.37 -14.65 -1.56
N GLY A 109 -23.12 -13.46 -2.09
CA GLY A 109 -23.95 -12.26 -1.85
C GLY A 109 -23.22 -11.06 -1.23
N ARG A 110 -22.02 -11.23 -0.65
CA ARG A 110 -21.17 -10.10 -0.27
C ARG A 110 -20.27 -9.75 -1.45
N ARG A 111 -20.51 -8.60 -2.10
CA ARG A 111 -19.64 -8.10 -3.18
C ARG A 111 -18.21 -8.04 -2.64
N LEU A 112 -17.28 -8.70 -3.33
CA LEU A 112 -15.86 -8.37 -3.21
C LEU A 112 -15.76 -6.85 -3.49
N PRO A 113 -15.02 -6.07 -2.68
CA PRO A 113 -14.72 -4.70 -3.06
C PRO A 113 -14.06 -4.78 -4.43
N ASP A 114 -14.70 -4.21 -5.45
CA ASP A 114 -14.23 -4.22 -6.84
C ASP A 114 -13.04 -3.27 -7.06
N GLY A 115 -12.32 -2.93 -5.97
CA GLY A 115 -11.33 -1.87 -5.92
C GLY A 115 -11.91 -0.47 -6.11
N LYS A 116 -13.23 -0.31 -6.32
CA LYS A 116 -13.81 1.02 -6.52
C LYS A 116 -14.12 1.65 -5.17
N ILE A 117 -13.30 2.62 -4.81
CA ILE A 117 -13.56 3.53 -3.70
C ILE A 117 -14.92 4.23 -3.98
N GLY A 118 -15.81 4.34 -3.01
CA GLY A 118 -17.07 5.09 -3.19
C GLY A 118 -16.79 6.59 -3.37
N GLU A 119 -17.68 7.33 -4.03
CA GLU A 119 -17.52 8.78 -4.23
C GLU A 119 -17.32 9.54 -2.90
N ARG A 120 -18.09 9.20 -1.87
CA ARG A 120 -17.94 9.76 -0.52
C ARG A 120 -16.57 9.48 0.10
N THR A 121 -16.04 8.27 -0.11
CA THR A 121 -14.72 7.89 0.42
C THR A 121 -13.60 8.55 -0.38
N ARG A 122 -13.74 8.70 -1.70
CA ARG A 122 -12.80 9.49 -2.52
C ARG A 122 -12.74 10.94 -2.07
N ALA A 123 -13.91 11.56 -1.85
CA ALA A 123 -13.99 12.93 -1.34
C ALA A 123 -13.30 13.05 0.03
N ALA A 124 -13.57 12.14 0.97
CA ALA A 124 -12.94 12.16 2.29
C ALA A 124 -11.40 12.02 2.23
N ILE A 125 -10.89 11.15 1.34
CA ILE A 125 -9.43 11.01 1.14
C ILE A 125 -8.84 12.32 0.58
N LEU A 126 -9.47 12.91 -0.43
CA LEU A 126 -9.01 14.16 -1.02
C LEU A 126 -9.05 15.33 -0.01
N ASP A 127 -10.09 15.40 0.82
CA ASP A 127 -10.21 16.42 1.87
C ASP A 127 -9.11 16.28 2.92
N GLU A 128 -8.79 15.06 3.35
CA GLU A 128 -7.65 14.81 4.26
C GLU A 128 -6.31 15.21 3.64
N MET A 129 -6.09 14.91 2.35
CA MET A 129 -4.85 15.30 1.66
C MET A 129 -4.72 16.83 1.55
N ARG A 130 -5.82 17.53 1.27
CA ARG A 130 -5.87 19.00 1.23
C ARG A 130 -5.62 19.61 2.61
N ALA A 131 -6.26 19.09 3.65
CA ALA A 131 -6.10 19.57 5.02
C ALA A 131 -4.65 19.46 5.53
N ARG A 132 -3.88 18.52 4.98
CA ARG A 132 -2.47 18.28 5.29
C ARG A 132 -1.50 18.92 4.29
N GLU A 133 -2.02 19.69 3.32
CA GLU A 133 -1.21 20.30 2.25
C GLU A 133 -0.27 19.28 1.57
N THR A 134 -0.77 18.06 1.37
CA THR A 134 0.06 16.95 0.89
C THR A 134 0.38 17.11 -0.60
N VAL A 135 1.68 17.18 -0.93
CA VAL A 135 2.17 17.16 -2.31
C VAL A 135 2.00 15.75 -2.90
N TRP A 136 0.90 15.55 -3.63
CA TRP A 136 0.47 14.24 -4.12
C TRP A 136 1.23 13.76 -5.38
N HIS A 137 1.80 14.69 -6.15
CA HIS A 137 2.56 14.38 -7.37
C HIS A 137 4.05 14.07 -7.10
N GLY A 138 4.52 14.24 -5.87
CA GLY A 138 5.90 13.95 -5.47
C GLY A 138 6.91 14.79 -6.26
N ALA A 139 7.90 14.13 -6.89
CA ALA A 139 8.94 14.78 -7.68
C ALA A 139 8.52 15.14 -9.12
N LEU A 140 7.32 14.77 -9.53
CA LEU A 140 6.76 15.09 -10.85
C LEU A 140 5.97 16.40 -10.78
N ASP A 141 5.62 17.00 -11.92
CA ASP A 141 4.55 18.00 -11.97
C ASP A 141 3.16 17.34 -12.09
N GLU A 142 2.11 18.12 -11.91
CA GLU A 142 0.71 17.68 -11.88
C GLU A 142 0.31 16.99 -13.17
N ILE A 143 0.76 17.48 -14.33
CA ILE A 143 0.46 16.86 -15.63
C ILE A 143 1.19 15.53 -15.75
N ALA A 144 2.48 15.51 -15.44
CA ALA A 144 3.31 14.32 -15.53
C ALA A 144 2.81 13.22 -14.60
N PHE A 145 2.33 13.55 -13.41
CA PHE A 145 1.69 12.57 -12.53
C PHE A 145 0.33 12.13 -13.07
N LEU A 146 -0.60 13.06 -13.36
CA LEU A 146 -1.97 12.72 -13.73
C LEU A 146 -2.05 11.96 -15.05
N SER A 147 -1.15 12.26 -16.00
CA SER A 147 -1.06 11.54 -17.29
C SER A 147 -0.72 10.05 -17.14
N ARG A 148 -0.20 9.62 -15.99
CA ARG A 148 0.02 8.19 -15.69
C ARG A 148 -1.26 7.46 -15.30
N ILE A 149 -2.28 8.19 -14.86
CA ILE A 149 -3.55 7.66 -14.33
C ILE A 149 -4.67 7.87 -15.34
N PHE A 150 -4.67 9.02 -16.03
CA PHE A 150 -5.69 9.45 -16.96
C PHE A 150 -5.10 9.86 -18.31
N ASP A 151 -5.81 9.56 -19.40
CA ASP A 151 -5.52 10.18 -20.70
C ASP A 151 -6.08 11.60 -20.71
N LEU A 152 -5.28 12.56 -20.25
CA LEU A 152 -5.66 13.97 -20.10
C LEU A 152 -6.00 14.65 -21.43
N THR A 153 -5.49 14.13 -22.54
CA THR A 153 -5.75 14.68 -23.88
C THR A 153 -7.16 14.33 -24.37
N SER A 154 -7.70 13.21 -23.89
CA SER A 154 -9.05 12.72 -24.20
C SER A 154 -10.15 13.29 -23.28
N LEU A 155 -9.76 13.79 -22.10
CA LEU A 155 -10.69 14.33 -21.11
C LEU A 155 -11.07 15.78 -21.45
N PRO A 156 -12.37 16.13 -21.39
CA PRO A 156 -12.78 17.51 -21.61
C PRO A 156 -12.31 18.40 -20.46
N SER A 157 -11.96 19.64 -20.79
CA SER A 157 -11.76 20.69 -19.79
C SER A 157 -13.10 21.09 -19.16
N HIS A 158 -13.06 21.53 -17.89
CA HIS A 158 -14.21 22.17 -17.26
C HIS A 158 -14.31 23.67 -17.60
N ASP A 159 -13.26 24.24 -18.16
CA ASP A 159 -13.21 25.58 -18.71
C ASP A 159 -13.32 25.53 -20.25
N SER A 160 -14.40 26.08 -20.77
CA SER A 160 -14.66 26.15 -22.22
C SER A 160 -13.56 26.83 -23.05
N ARG A 161 -12.62 27.55 -22.42
CA ARG A 161 -11.47 28.17 -23.08
C ARG A 161 -10.42 27.15 -23.53
N PHE A 162 -10.38 25.97 -22.92
CA PHE A 162 -9.39 24.93 -23.22
C PHE A 162 -10.05 23.71 -23.84
N GLN A 163 -9.31 23.02 -24.72
CA GLN A 163 -9.87 21.90 -25.47
C GLN A 163 -9.93 20.62 -24.64
N ASN A 164 -8.98 20.43 -23.72
CA ASN A 164 -8.84 19.24 -22.92
C ASN A 164 -8.30 19.56 -21.53
N ALA A 165 -8.38 18.57 -20.64
CA ALA A 165 -7.94 18.69 -19.27
C ALA A 165 -6.44 18.99 -19.15
N GLU A 166 -5.60 18.49 -20.07
CA GLU A 166 -4.16 18.77 -20.07
C GLU A 166 -3.86 20.28 -20.20
N GLN A 167 -4.48 20.95 -21.18
CA GLN A 167 -4.30 22.39 -21.41
C GLN A 167 -4.81 23.22 -20.23
N ASP A 168 -5.94 22.82 -19.65
CA ASP A 168 -6.57 23.46 -18.50
C ASP A 168 -5.67 23.40 -17.28
N ILE A 169 -5.20 22.19 -16.95
CA ILE A 169 -4.27 21.95 -15.83
C ILE A 169 -2.95 22.69 -16.05
N TRP A 170 -2.38 22.63 -17.26
CA TRP A 170 -1.14 23.36 -17.57
C TRP A 170 -1.29 24.85 -17.32
N GLN A 171 -2.38 25.44 -17.82
CA GLN A 171 -2.59 26.88 -17.73
C GLN A 171 -2.74 27.33 -16.27
N HIS A 172 -3.48 26.58 -15.47
CA HIS A 172 -3.79 26.96 -14.10
C HIS A 172 -2.70 26.56 -13.08
N CYS A 173 -2.06 25.40 -13.28
CA CYS A 173 -1.13 24.84 -12.31
C CYS A 173 0.35 25.08 -12.61
N ILE A 174 0.70 25.35 -13.87
CA ILE A 174 2.11 25.53 -14.27
C ILE A 174 2.36 26.95 -14.80
N ASN A 175 1.43 27.52 -15.58
CA ASN A 175 1.61 28.85 -16.14
C ASN A 175 1.19 29.97 -15.17
N ASN A 176 0.00 29.86 -14.56
CA ASN A 176 -0.58 30.91 -13.72
C ASN A 176 -0.43 30.70 -12.21
N PHE A 177 -0.38 29.45 -11.74
CA PHE A 177 -0.43 29.10 -10.31
C PHE A 177 -1.62 29.73 -9.57
N ASP A 178 -2.77 29.80 -10.23
CA ASP A 178 -3.99 30.46 -9.72
C ASP A 178 -5.00 29.47 -9.10
N TRP A 179 -4.70 28.17 -9.16
CA TRP A 179 -5.42 27.14 -8.44
C TRP A 179 -4.78 26.91 -7.05
N PRO A 180 -5.56 26.95 -5.95
CA PRO A 180 -5.04 26.78 -4.58
C PRO A 180 -4.22 25.50 -4.38
N GLN A 181 -4.56 24.44 -5.11
CA GLN A 181 -3.90 23.14 -5.05
C GLN A 181 -2.61 23.05 -5.87
N CYS A 182 -2.26 24.09 -6.62
CA CYS A 182 -1.10 24.14 -7.52
C CYS A 182 -0.07 25.17 -7.05
N GLU A 183 -0.12 25.57 -5.77
CA GLU A 183 0.85 26.49 -5.23
C GLU A 183 2.24 25.81 -5.14
N PRO A 184 3.30 26.40 -5.70
CA PRO A 184 4.61 25.77 -5.71
C PRO A 184 5.18 25.66 -4.29
N ALA A 185 5.66 24.48 -3.93
CA ALA A 185 6.29 24.19 -2.63
C ALA A 185 7.55 25.05 -2.29
N TRP A 186 8.02 25.90 -3.19
CA TRP A 186 9.14 26.83 -2.97
C TRP A 186 8.71 28.27 -2.65
N LYS A 187 7.39 28.56 -2.57
CA LYS A 187 6.85 29.85 -2.13
C LYS A 187 6.62 29.98 -0.61
N SER A 188 6.91 28.94 0.17
CA SER A 188 6.88 28.92 1.64
C SER A 188 8.27 28.99 2.26
#